data_AF-A0A5C8KX05-F1
#
_entry.id   AF-A0A5C8KX05-F1
#
_cell.length_a   1.000
_cell.length_b   1.000
_cell.length_c   1.000
_cell.angle_alpha   90.00
_cell.angle_beta   90.00
_cell.angle_gamma   90.00
#
_symmetry.space_group_name_H-M   'P 1'
#
loop_
_entity.id
_entity.type
_entity.pdbx_description
1 polymer ?
#
loop_
_entity_poly.entity_id
_entity_poly.type
_entity_poly.pdbx_seq_one_letter_code
_entity_poly.pdbx_strand_id
1 'polypeptide(L)'
;MAHTYGPGLVLHMYPDELLRFGASHTAEPDEAVAAQHYFLCISADDKGAFWTPLYLTRGQDRLPIQEADKRGHGRWTRGTSFYSADELWHIPHKAAQRGAQAAGDKSGPKDENRVDLAAVPKRDIFPSDSALRTHARA
;
A
#
# COMPACT_ATOMS: atom_id res chain seq x y z
N MET A 1 15.54 -7.07 -7.97
CA MET A 1 14.65 -8.23 -8.19
C MET A 1 13.23 -7.71 -8.29
N ALA A 2 12.41 -8.26 -9.19
CA ALA A 2 11.04 -7.82 -9.41
C ALA A 2 10.10 -8.59 -8.47
N HIS A 3 9.30 -7.87 -7.68
CA HIS A 3 8.15 -8.50 -7.01
C HIS A 3 7.09 -8.80 -8.05
N THR A 4 6.42 -9.95 -7.92
CA THR A 4 5.13 -10.14 -8.58
C THR A 4 4.09 -9.40 -7.76
N TYR A 5 3.69 -8.23 -8.24
CA TYR A 5 2.64 -7.44 -7.61
C TYR A 5 1.30 -8.18 -7.72
N GLY A 6 0.59 -8.27 -6.61
CA GLY A 6 -0.69 -8.95 -6.55
C GLY A 6 -1.32 -8.87 -5.17
N PRO A 7 -2.62 -9.21 -5.07
CA PRO A 7 -3.38 -9.08 -3.83
C PRO A 7 -2.66 -9.69 -2.63
N GLY A 8 -2.71 -9.00 -1.51
CA GLY A 8 -2.07 -9.44 -0.27
C GLY A 8 -0.59 -9.10 -0.15
N LEU A 9 0.10 -8.63 -1.20
CA LEU A 9 1.49 -8.17 -1.07
C LEU A 9 1.56 -6.93 -0.19
N VAL A 10 2.53 -6.88 0.72
CA VAL A 10 2.82 -5.70 1.52
C VAL A 10 4.24 -5.22 1.27
N LEU A 11 4.41 -3.92 1.04
CA LEU A 11 5.72 -3.29 0.89
C LEU A 11 5.81 -2.06 1.80
N HIS A 12 6.96 -1.87 2.44
CA HIS A 12 7.29 -0.59 3.06
C HIS A 12 7.74 0.37 1.97
N MET A 13 7.02 1.47 1.73
CA MET A 13 7.29 2.39 0.63
C MET A 13 7.35 3.84 1.10
N TYR A 14 8.07 4.66 0.34
CA TYR A 14 8.20 6.09 0.61
C TYR A 14 7.28 6.91 -0.33
N PRO A 15 6.20 7.53 0.18
CA PRO A 15 5.16 8.17 -0.64
C PRO A 15 5.66 9.25 -1.60
N ASP A 16 6.60 10.09 -1.18
CA ASP A 16 7.18 11.13 -2.04
C ASP A 16 7.79 10.54 -3.32
N GLU A 17 8.47 9.40 -3.20
CA GLU A 17 9.04 8.69 -4.35
C GLU A 17 7.93 8.07 -5.21
N LEU A 18 6.84 7.58 -4.62
CA LEU A 18 5.70 7.07 -5.38
C LEU A 18 5.10 8.17 -6.26
N LEU A 19 4.82 9.34 -5.68
CA LEU A 19 4.26 10.50 -6.37
C LEU A 19 5.19 10.99 -7.49
N ARG A 20 6.49 11.10 -7.21
CA ARG A 20 7.52 11.48 -8.20
C ARG A 20 7.54 10.57 -9.43
N PHE A 21 7.21 9.29 -9.24
CA PHE A 21 7.15 8.27 -10.29
C PHE A 21 5.74 7.99 -10.81
N GLY A 22 4.78 8.89 -10.55
CA GLY A 22 3.47 8.90 -11.19
C GLY A 22 2.38 8.12 -10.46
N ALA A 23 2.53 7.89 -9.15
CA ALA A 23 1.42 7.43 -8.34
C ALA A 23 0.34 8.52 -8.20
N SER A 24 -0.90 8.07 -8.05
CA SER A 24 -2.07 8.90 -7.73
C SER A 24 -2.79 8.32 -6.52
N HIS A 25 -3.57 9.14 -5.81
CA HIS A 25 -4.36 8.68 -4.67
C HIS A 25 -5.68 9.43 -4.55
N THR A 26 -6.59 8.88 -3.74
CA THR A 26 -7.92 9.46 -3.47
C THR A 26 -7.91 10.45 -2.30
N ALA A 27 -6.96 10.32 -1.37
CA ALA A 27 -6.87 11.17 -0.18
C ALA A 27 -6.68 12.66 -0.52
N GLU A 28 -7.16 13.54 0.36
CA GLU A 28 -6.84 14.96 0.30
C GLU A 28 -5.33 15.16 0.50
N PRO A 29 -4.69 16.17 -0.14
CA PRO A 29 -3.25 16.37 -0.07
C PRO A 29 -2.68 16.45 1.36
N ASP A 30 -3.42 17.05 2.28
CA ASP A 30 -3.00 17.23 3.68
C ASP A 30 -3.21 15.97 4.54
N GLU A 31 -4.01 15.02 4.04
CA GLU A 31 -4.34 13.76 4.74
C GLU A 31 -3.57 12.56 4.18
N ALA A 32 -3.07 12.69 2.96
CA ALA A 32 -2.29 11.66 2.31
C ALA A 32 -1.02 11.35 3.11
N VAL A 33 -0.69 10.06 3.17
CA VAL A 33 0.53 9.64 3.87
C VAL A 33 1.77 10.27 3.23
N ALA A 34 2.53 11.03 4.03
CA ALA A 34 3.79 11.67 3.59
C ALA A 34 5.06 10.90 4.02
N ALA A 35 5.00 10.14 5.12
CA ALA A 35 6.15 9.40 5.65
C ALA A 35 6.16 7.93 5.19
N GLN A 36 7.31 7.25 5.31
CA GLN A 36 7.42 5.83 4.99
C GLN A 36 6.33 5.00 5.70
N HIS A 37 5.59 4.19 4.94
CA HIS A 37 4.49 3.38 5.44
C HIS A 37 4.47 2.01 4.78
N TYR A 38 3.85 1.05 5.46
CA TYR A 38 3.47 -0.20 4.80
C TYR A 38 2.26 0.05 3.92
N PHE A 39 2.28 -0.50 2.72
CA PHE A 39 1.17 -0.45 1.77
C PHE A 39 0.77 -1.88 1.43
N LEU A 40 -0.54 -2.15 1.46
CA LEU A 40 -1.13 -3.42 1.06
C LEU A 40 -1.65 -3.34 -0.38
N CYS A 41 -1.21 -4.24 -1.22
CA CYS A 41 -1.69 -4.42 -2.58
C CYS A 41 -3.09 -5.07 -2.55
N ILE A 42 -4.06 -4.38 -3.12
CA ILE A 42 -5.46 -4.82 -3.25
C ILE A 42 -5.67 -5.58 -4.55
N SER A 43 -5.17 -5.02 -5.66
CA SER A 43 -5.21 -5.62 -6.98
C SER A 43 -4.06 -5.10 -7.84
N ALA A 44 -3.71 -5.83 -8.89
CA ALA A 44 -2.64 -5.46 -9.82
C ALA A 44 -3.05 -5.81 -11.25
N ASP A 45 -2.62 -5.00 -12.21
CA ASP A 45 -2.75 -5.20 -13.65
C ASP A 45 -1.41 -5.02 -14.36
N ASP A 46 -1.42 -4.82 -15.68
CA ASP A 46 -0.22 -4.61 -16.50
C ASP A 46 0.41 -3.22 -16.34
N LYS A 47 -0.36 -2.21 -15.91
CA LYS A 47 0.06 -0.80 -15.80
C LYS A 47 0.53 -0.44 -14.40
N GLY A 48 -0.08 -1.04 -13.38
CA GLY A 48 0.20 -0.74 -12.00
C GLY A 48 -0.58 -1.63 -11.04
N ALA A 49 -0.76 -1.11 -9.84
CA ALA A 49 -1.52 -1.79 -8.81
C ALA A 49 -2.23 -0.78 -7.91
N PHE A 50 -3.31 -1.24 -7.30
CA PHE A 50 -4.05 -0.52 -6.28
C PHE A 50 -3.55 -0.91 -4.91
N TRP A 51 -3.27 0.09 -4.08
CA TRP A 51 -2.71 -0.07 -2.75
C TRP A 51 -3.45 0.77 -1.74
N THR A 52 -3.50 0.33 -0.50
CA THR A 52 -3.93 1.16 0.63
C THR A 52 -2.81 1.23 1.67
N PRO A 53 -2.50 2.41 2.23
CA PRO A 53 -1.53 2.51 3.31
C PRO A 53 -2.07 1.89 4.59
N LEU A 54 -1.16 1.36 5.39
CA LEU A 54 -1.43 0.67 6.63
C LEU A 54 -0.89 1.46 7.81
N TYR A 55 -1.78 1.71 8.76
CA TYR A 55 -1.55 2.47 9.97
C TYR A 55 -1.41 1.56 11.19
N LEU A 56 -0.66 2.02 12.19
CA LEU A 56 -0.54 1.33 13.48
C LEU A 56 -1.69 1.69 14.44
N THR A 57 -2.34 2.84 14.23
CA THR A 57 -3.41 3.34 15.09
C THR A 57 -4.77 3.18 14.42
N ARG A 58 -5.77 2.81 15.22
CA ARG A 58 -7.15 2.57 14.76
C ARG A 58 -7.80 3.77 14.08
N GLY A 59 -7.48 5.01 14.46
CA GLY A 59 -8.21 6.18 13.94
C GLY A 59 -9.73 6.09 14.21
N GLN A 60 -10.52 6.99 13.62
CA GLN A 60 -11.99 6.92 13.72
C GLN A 60 -12.58 5.91 12.73
N ASP A 61 -12.14 5.93 11.46
CA ASP A 61 -12.80 5.18 10.37
C ASP A 61 -11.93 4.07 9.76
N ARG A 62 -10.85 3.64 10.44
CA ARG A 62 -9.96 2.62 9.89
C ARG A 62 -10.38 1.21 10.31
N LEU A 63 -10.26 0.31 9.35
CA LEU A 63 -10.64 -1.09 9.48
C LEU A 63 -9.40 -1.95 9.77
N PRO A 64 -9.50 -2.97 10.65
CA PRO A 64 -8.35 -3.74 11.11
C PRO A 64 -7.93 -4.84 10.12
N ILE A 65 -6.64 -5.15 10.14
CA ILE A 65 -6.00 -6.36 9.62
C ILE A 65 -5.32 -7.02 10.82
N GLN A 66 -5.78 -8.21 11.18
CA GLN A 66 -5.32 -8.87 12.40
C GLN A 66 -3.89 -9.38 12.22
N GLU A 67 -3.14 -9.43 13.31
CA GLU A 67 -1.79 -10.01 13.33
C GLU A 67 -1.78 -11.46 12.82
N ALA A 68 -2.83 -12.22 13.11
CA ALA A 68 -2.98 -13.60 12.66
C ALA A 68 -3.08 -13.75 11.13
N ASP A 69 -3.49 -12.69 10.41
CA ASP A 69 -3.63 -12.69 8.96
C ASP A 69 -2.33 -12.27 8.25
N LYS A 70 -1.25 -11.99 9.00
CA LYS A 70 0.00 -11.44 8.46
C LYS A 70 1.12 -12.47 8.48
N ARG A 71 1.93 -12.47 7.43
CA ARG A 71 3.17 -13.25 7.34
C ARG A 71 4.31 -12.43 6.74
N GLY A 72 5.55 -12.88 6.94
CA GLY A 72 6.76 -12.22 6.46
C GLY A 72 7.67 -11.76 7.61
N HIS A 73 8.31 -10.61 7.43
CA HIS A 73 9.30 -10.08 8.36
C HIS A 73 8.68 -9.68 9.71
N GLY A 74 9.35 -9.98 10.83
CA GLY A 74 8.81 -9.77 12.19
C GLY A 74 8.45 -8.32 12.55
N ARG A 75 9.10 -7.33 11.91
CA ARG A 75 8.72 -5.90 12.05
C ARG A 75 7.36 -5.57 11.44
N TRP A 76 6.96 -6.30 10.40
CA TRP A 76 5.68 -6.14 9.71
C TRP A 76 4.56 -6.91 10.42
N THR A 77 4.81 -8.17 10.79
CA THR A 77 3.76 -9.05 11.33
C THR A 77 3.28 -8.65 12.72
N ARG A 78 4.07 -7.87 13.47
CA ARG A 78 3.74 -7.48 14.84
C ARG A 78 2.54 -6.53 14.91
N GLY A 79 1.55 -6.91 15.71
CA GLY A 79 0.38 -6.10 16.05
C GLY A 79 -0.65 -5.99 14.93
N THR A 80 -1.82 -5.45 15.26
CA THR A 80 -2.87 -5.11 14.29
C THR A 80 -2.44 -3.92 13.42
N SER A 81 -2.71 -3.98 12.12
CA SER A 81 -2.63 -2.81 11.23
C SER A 81 -4.02 -2.36 10.84
N PHE A 82 -4.15 -1.12 10.39
CA PHE A 82 -5.44 -0.54 10.03
C PHE A 82 -5.35 0.12 8.66
N TYR A 83 -6.40 0.03 7.84
CA TYR A 83 -6.50 0.73 6.55
C TYR A 83 -7.73 1.63 6.52
N SER A 84 -7.69 2.70 5.72
CA SER A 84 -8.88 3.53 5.46
C SER A 84 -9.54 3.07 4.16
N ALA A 85 -10.86 2.88 4.16
CA ALA A 85 -11.60 2.56 2.95
C ALA A 85 -11.66 3.75 1.97
N ASP A 86 -11.43 4.98 2.45
CA ASP A 86 -11.43 6.19 1.63
C ASP A 86 -10.06 6.49 1.00
N GLU A 87 -9.01 5.81 1.43
CA GLU A 87 -7.65 6.03 0.95
C GLU A 87 -7.16 4.87 0.08
N LEU A 88 -7.13 5.15 -1.22
CA LEU A 88 -6.66 4.26 -2.26
C LEU A 88 -5.59 4.96 -3.09
N TRP A 89 -4.51 4.24 -3.34
CA TRP A 89 -3.40 4.66 -4.17
C TRP A 89 -3.33 3.80 -5.42
N HIS A 90 -3.21 4.42 -6.60
CA HIS A 90 -2.83 3.73 -7.82
C HIS A 90 -1.34 3.99 -8.07
N ILE A 91 -0.54 2.92 -7.99
CA ILE A 91 0.92 3.01 -8.01
C ILE A 91 1.44 2.22 -9.22
N PRO A 92 2.13 2.87 -10.18
CA PRO A 92 2.83 2.17 -11.25
C PRO A 92 3.87 1.19 -10.71
N HIS A 93 4.05 0.04 -11.35
CA HIS A 93 5.00 -1.00 -10.90
C HIS A 93 6.44 -0.50 -10.69
N LYS A 94 6.86 0.44 -11.54
CA LYS A 94 8.16 1.12 -11.44
C LYS A 94 8.23 2.05 -10.23
N ALA A 95 7.13 2.76 -9.92
CA ALA A 95 7.05 3.62 -8.75
C ALA A 95 7.10 2.79 -7.46
N ALA A 96 6.33 1.69 -7.38
CA ALA A 96 6.35 0.78 -6.23
C ALA A 96 7.77 0.22 -5.96
N GLN A 97 8.48 -0.20 -7.01
CA GLN A 97 9.85 -0.68 -6.88
C GLN A 97 10.81 0.40 -6.33
N ARG A 98 10.69 1.65 -6.83
CA ARG A 98 11.52 2.77 -6.40
C ARG A 98 11.19 3.20 -4.97
N GLY A 99 9.91 3.31 -4.64
CA GLY A 99 9.43 3.64 -3.31
C GLY A 99 9.85 2.61 -2.27
N ALA A 100 9.77 1.31 -2.58
CA ALA A 100 10.24 0.24 -1.70
C ALA A 100 11.77 0.27 -1.49
N GLN A 101 12.53 0.49 -2.58
CA GLN A 101 13.98 0.63 -2.50
C GLN A 101 14.39 1.83 -1.64
N ALA A 102 13.75 2.99 -1.83
CA ALA A 102 14.03 4.21 -1.07
C ALA A 102 13.66 4.08 0.42
N ALA A 103 12.60 3.33 0.74
CA ALA A 103 12.19 3.04 2.10
C ALA A 103 13.00 1.93 2.79
N GLY A 104 13.98 1.32 2.09
CA GLY A 104 14.78 0.22 2.62
C GLY A 104 13.96 -1.01 2.97
N ASP A 105 12.92 -1.30 2.19
CA ASP A 105 12.01 -2.41 2.39
C ASP A 105 12.76 -3.74 2.58
N LYS A 106 12.27 -4.56 3.50
CA LYS A 106 12.87 -5.85 3.87
C LYS A 106 12.07 -7.04 3.37
N SER A 107 11.00 -6.81 2.59
CA SER A 107 10.25 -7.87 1.92
C SER A 107 11.17 -8.51 0.87
N GLY A 108 11.60 -9.73 1.13
CA GLY A 108 12.47 -10.49 0.23
C GLY A 108 11.70 -11.61 -0.47
N PRO A 109 12.20 -12.18 -1.57
CA PRO A 109 11.53 -13.30 -2.26
C PRO A 109 11.25 -14.53 -1.38
N LYS A 110 12.00 -14.70 -0.28
CA LYS A 110 11.84 -15.80 0.68
C LYS A 110 10.95 -15.44 1.87
N ASP A 111 10.85 -14.15 2.17
CA ASP A 111 10.17 -13.61 3.36
C ASP A 111 9.27 -12.44 2.92
N GLU A 112 8.42 -12.68 1.92
CA GLU A 112 7.53 -11.65 1.42
C GLU A 112 6.52 -11.28 2.49
N ASN A 113 6.45 -9.99 2.82
CA ASN A 113 5.40 -9.45 3.66
C ASN A 113 4.06 -9.63 2.93
N ARG A 114 3.15 -10.37 3.54
CA ARG A 114 1.85 -10.69 2.98
C ARG A 114 0.75 -10.58 4.03
N VAL A 115 -0.46 -10.29 3.55
CA VAL A 115 -1.73 -10.51 4.23
C VAL A 115 -2.44 -11.68 3.56
N ASP A 116 -3.08 -12.54 4.35
CA ASP A 116 -3.90 -13.64 3.84
C ASP A 116 -5.03 -13.12 2.95
N LEU A 117 -5.26 -13.79 1.82
CA LEU A 117 -6.18 -13.31 0.79
C LEU A 117 -7.62 -13.14 1.30
N ALA A 118 -8.04 -13.93 2.29
CA ALA A 118 -9.35 -13.81 2.92
C ALA A 118 -9.51 -12.52 3.75
N ALA A 119 -8.40 -11.93 4.19
CA ALA A 119 -8.35 -10.69 4.98
C ALA A 119 -8.00 -9.46 4.13
N VAL A 120 -7.68 -9.63 2.84
CA VAL A 120 -7.45 -8.50 1.92
C VAL A 120 -8.80 -7.84 1.61
N PRO A 121 -8.94 -6.51 1.79
CA PRO A 121 -10.18 -5.85 1.47
C PRO A 121 -10.45 -5.90 -0.03
N LYS A 122 -11.72 -6.03 -0.40
CA LYS A 122 -12.14 -6.08 -1.79
C LYS A 122 -12.01 -4.69 -2.43
N ARG A 123 -11.73 -4.63 -3.73
CA ARG A 123 -11.60 -3.35 -4.46
C ARG A 123 -12.89 -2.52 -4.43
N ASP A 124 -14.05 -3.14 -4.29
CA ASP A 124 -15.38 -2.50 -4.34
C ASP A 124 -15.72 -1.63 -3.13
N ILE A 125 -15.00 -1.76 -2.01
CA ILE A 125 -15.19 -0.90 -0.83
C ILE A 125 -14.43 0.43 -0.93
N PHE A 126 -13.55 0.59 -1.91
CA PHE A 126 -12.75 1.78 -2.12
C PHE A 126 -13.33 2.66 -3.23
N PRO A 127 -13.05 3.99 -3.25
CA PRO A 127 -13.51 4.88 -4.29
C PRO A 127 -13.15 4.40 -5.71
N SER A 128 -13.97 4.74 -6.70
CA SER A 128 -13.70 4.45 -8.10
C SER A 128 -12.49 5.21 -8.63
N ASP A 129 -11.93 4.77 -9.75
CA ASP A 129 -10.74 5.38 -10.35
C ASP A 129 -10.94 6.86 -10.73
N SER A 130 -12.19 7.30 -10.92
CA SER A 130 -12.54 8.70 -11.14
C SER A 130 -12.24 9.63 -9.95
N ALA A 131 -12.05 9.07 -8.75
CA ALA A 131 -11.66 9.82 -7.55
C ALA A 131 -10.14 9.99 -7.40
N LEU A 132 -9.33 9.37 -8.28
CA LEU A 132 -7.88 9.47 -8.22
C LEU A 132 -7.43 10.88 -8.60
N ARG A 133 -6.62 11.48 -7.75
CA ARG A 133 -5.99 12.78 -7.96
C ARG A 133 -4.61 12.57 -8.54
N THR A 134 -4.34 13.16 -9.69
CA THR A 134 -3.02 13.15 -10.31
C THR A 134 -2.19 14.29 -9.76
N HIS A 135 -0.98 13.98 -9.30
CA HIS A 135 -0.01 15.00 -8.92
C HIS A 135 0.79 15.39 -10.16
N ALA A 136 0.67 16.65 -10.58
CA ALA A 136 1.47 17.18 -11.68
C ALA A 136 2.94 17.15 -11.27
N ARG A 137 3.81 16.67 -12.17
CA ARG A 137 5.26 16.80 -12.00
C ARG A 137 5.61 18.28 -11.90
N ALA A 138 6.16 18.70 -10.75
CA ALA A 138 6.91 19.93 -10.64
C ALA A 138 8.23 19.82 -11.43
#